data_AF-A0A4D7K4P3-F1
#
_entry.id   AF-A0A4D7K4P3-F1
#
_cell.length_a   1.000
_cell.length_b   1.000
_cell.length_c   1.000
_cell.angle_alpha   90.00
_cell.angle_beta   90.00
_cell.angle_gamma   90.00
#
_symmetry.space_group_name_H-M   'P 1'
#
loop_
_entity.id
_entity.type
_entity.pdbx_description
1 polymer ?
#
loop_
_entity_poly.entity_id
_entity_poly.type
_entity_poly.pdbx_seq_one_letter_code
_entity_poly.pdbx_strand_id
1 'polypeptide(L)'
;MGFINMKEYTIIYKDGNSEVAMFPNKQSIIDKKFGGNSDAFEKEVKMLQWTTLSMRYVEDIKSGKINAVISTADANPYGWRGRV
;
A
#
# COMPACT_ATOMS: atom_id res chain seq x y z
N MET A 1 -16.68 11.33 18.49
CA MET A 1 -16.93 10.49 17.29
C MET A 1 -15.62 10.44 16.51
N GLY A 2 -14.83 9.36 16.65
CA GLY A 2 -13.56 9.26 15.94
C GLY A 2 -13.81 8.97 14.46
N PHE A 3 -13.34 9.83 13.57
CA PHE A 3 -13.37 9.54 12.13
C PHE A 3 -12.49 8.32 11.88
N ILE A 4 -13.12 7.21 11.47
CA ILE A 4 -12.38 6.04 11.01
C ILE A 4 -11.78 6.44 9.66
N ASN A 5 -10.50 6.82 9.66
CA ASN A 5 -9.82 7.25 8.46
C ASN A 5 -9.54 6.03 7.57
N MET A 6 -10.46 5.75 6.65
CA MET A 6 -10.31 4.68 5.67
C MET A 6 -9.16 5.01 4.71
N LYS A 7 -8.32 4.02 4.46
CA LYS A 7 -7.22 4.10 3.52
C LYS A 7 -7.47 3.10 2.40
N GLU A 8 -7.13 3.50 1.19
CA GLU A 8 -7.11 2.59 0.07
C GLU A 8 -5.84 1.72 0.15
N TYR A 9 -6.04 0.42 0.29
CA TYR A 9 -4.97 -0.58 0.28
C TYR A 9 -5.01 -1.34 -1.05
N THR A 10 -3.87 -1.46 -1.70
CA THR A 10 -3.62 -2.45 -2.75
C THR A 10 -2.99 -3.69 -2.10
N ILE A 11 -3.72 -4.80 -2.15
CA ILE A 11 -3.28 -6.10 -1.64
C ILE A 11 -2.70 -6.87 -2.82
N ILE A 12 -1.42 -7.19 -2.77
CA ILE A 12 -0.72 -7.91 -3.83
C ILE A 12 -0.48 -9.34 -3.33
N TYR A 13 -1.13 -10.30 -3.97
CA TYR A 13 -1.03 -11.71 -3.64
C TYR A 13 0.23 -12.33 -4.25
N LYS A 14 0.69 -13.44 -3.65
CA LYS A 14 1.84 -14.20 -4.17
C LYS A 14 1.54 -14.90 -5.50
N ASP A 15 0.26 -15.17 -5.77
CA ASP A 15 -0.25 -15.71 -7.03
C ASP A 15 -0.12 -14.71 -8.20
N GLY A 16 0.23 -13.45 -7.93
CA GLY A 16 0.35 -12.40 -8.94
C GLY A 16 -0.92 -11.57 -9.12
N ASN A 17 -2.03 -12.02 -8.54
CA ASN A 17 -3.25 -11.23 -8.43
C ASN A 17 -3.08 -10.03 -7.50
N SER A 18 -3.85 -8.97 -7.74
CA SER A 18 -3.92 -7.82 -6.85
C SER A 18 -5.33 -7.27 -6.76
N GLU A 19 -5.74 -6.88 -5.57
CA GLU A 19 -7.02 -6.19 -5.36
C GLU A 19 -6.80 -4.84 -4.69
N VAL A 20 -7.74 -3.92 -4.90
CA VAL A 20 -7.78 -2.62 -4.23
C VAL A 20 -9.01 -2.58 -3.35
N ALA A 21 -8.83 -2.27 -2.07
CA ALA A 21 -9.92 -2.24 -1.10
C ALA A 21 -9.69 -1.17 -0.03
N MET A 22 -10.79 -0.60 0.48
CA MET A 22 -10.76 0.43 1.51
C MET A 22 -10.85 -0.20 2.90
N PHE A 23 -9.82 -0.01 3.71
CA PHE A 23 -9.77 -0.49 5.09
C PHE A 23 -9.21 0.58 6.01
N PRO A 24 -9.58 0.58 7.30
CA PRO A 24 -9.00 1.52 8.27
C PRO A 24 -7.52 1.19 8.56
N ASN A 25 -7.18 -0.09 8.66
CA ASN A 25 -5.85 -0.58 9.02
C ASN A 25 -5.64 -2.00 8.48
N LYS A 26 -4.38 -2.44 8.48
CA LYS A 26 -3.99 -3.82 8.13
C LYS A 26 -4.77 -4.87 8.93
N GLN A 27 -5.02 -4.64 10.21
CA GLN A 27 -5.74 -5.59 11.06
C GLN A 27 -7.16 -5.87 10.55
N SER A 28 -7.88 -4.85 10.07
CA SER A 28 -9.19 -5.05 9.46
C SER A 28 -9.14 -5.83 8.15
N ILE A 29 -8.03 -5.77 7.40
CA ILE A 29 -7.83 -6.62 6.22
C ILE A 29 -7.76 -8.08 6.66
N ILE A 30 -6.91 -8.38 7.65
CA ILE A 30 -6.74 -9.75 8.17
C ILE A 30 -8.07 -10.27 8.72
N ASP A 31 -8.80 -9.47 9.48
CA ASP A 31 -10.09 -9.84 10.06
C ASP A 31 -11.16 -10.09 8.99
N LYS A 32 -11.35 -9.15 8.06
CA LYS A 32 -12.44 -9.19 7.08
C LYS A 32 -12.19 -10.13 5.90
N LYS A 33 -10.94 -10.27 5.46
CA LYS A 33 -10.59 -11.09 4.28
C LYS A 33 -10.08 -12.47 4.67
N PHE A 34 -9.36 -12.57 5.79
CA PHE A 34 -8.71 -13.81 6.23
C PHE A 34 -9.32 -14.37 7.52
N GLY A 35 -10.45 -13.84 7.98
CA GLY A 35 -11.16 -14.32 9.18
C GLY A 35 -10.34 -14.19 10.46
N GLY A 36 -9.40 -13.24 10.52
CA GLY A 36 -8.48 -13.07 11.65
C GLY A 36 -7.25 -13.98 11.60
N ASN A 37 -7.07 -14.76 10.54
CA ASN A 37 -5.94 -15.66 10.40
C ASN A 37 -4.73 -14.95 9.77
N SER A 38 -3.82 -14.47 10.62
CA SER A 38 -2.57 -13.83 10.19
C SER A 38 -1.65 -14.75 9.39
N ASP A 39 -1.63 -16.05 9.68
CA ASP A 39 -0.79 -17.02 8.94
C ASP A 39 -1.28 -17.17 7.48
N ALA A 40 -2.59 -17.23 7.27
CA ALA A 40 -3.17 -17.24 5.93
C ALA A 40 -2.83 -15.95 5.17
N PHE A 41 -2.96 -14.80 5.84
CA PHE A 41 -2.56 -13.50 5.28
C PHE A 41 -1.08 -13.49 4.85
N GLU A 42 -0.15 -13.93 5.70
CA GLU A 42 1.28 -13.98 5.36
C GLU A 42 1.62 -15.02 4.28
N LYS A 43 0.82 -16.08 4.16
CA LYS A 43 0.98 -17.10 3.12
C LYS A 43 0.49 -16.62 1.77
N GLU A 44 -0.63 -15.93 1.70
CA GLU A 44 -1.25 -15.53 0.44
C GLU A 44 -0.82 -14.13 -0.03
N VAL A 45 -0.58 -13.20 0.90
CA VAL A 45 -0.21 -11.82 0.57
C VAL A 45 1.31 -11.70 0.47
N LYS A 46 1.76 -11.10 -0.63
CA LYS A 46 3.16 -10.77 -0.87
C LYS A 46 3.50 -9.38 -0.31
N MET A 47 2.70 -8.39 -0.69
CA MET A 47 2.93 -6.99 -0.38
C MET A 47 1.61 -6.27 -0.14
N LEU A 48 1.62 -5.29 0.77
CA LEU A 48 0.58 -4.30 0.92
C LEU A 48 1.09 -2.95 0.46
N GLN A 49 0.25 -2.21 -0.26
CA GLN A 49 0.55 -0.82 -0.61
C GLN A 49 -0.62 0.06 -0.21
N TRP A 50 -0.34 1.25 0.28
CA TRP A 50 -1.40 2.24 0.54
C TRP A 50 -0.84 3.64 0.35
N THR A 51 -1.72 4.55 -0.03
CA THR A 51 -1.36 5.96 -0.19
C THR A 51 -2.04 6.79 0.88
N THR A 52 -1.30 7.68 1.52
CA THR A 52 -1.88 8.70 2.41
C THR A 52 -1.43 10.07 1.95
N LEU A 53 -2.37 10.95 1.62
CA LEU A 53 -2.17 12.33 1.15
C LEU A 53 -1.15 12.43 -0.01
N SER A 54 0.15 12.42 0.29
CA SER A 54 1.25 12.55 -0.68
C SER A 54 2.33 11.46 -0.55
N MET A 55 2.13 10.47 0.32
CA MET A 55 3.09 9.39 0.58
C MET A 55 2.50 8.04 0.18
N ARG A 56 3.25 7.29 -0.62
CA ARG A 56 2.95 5.89 -0.94
C ARG A 56 3.78 5.00 -0.02
N TYR A 57 3.10 4.14 0.71
CA TYR A 57 3.72 3.13 1.55
C TYR A 57 3.64 1.78 0.86
N VAL A 58 4.70 1.01 0.99
CA VAL A 58 4.81 -0.36 0.50
C VAL A 58 5.38 -1.21 1.63
N GLU A 59 4.55 -2.07 2.20
CA GLU A 59 4.94 -3.05 3.20
C GLU A 59 5.15 -4.41 2.53
N ASP A 60 6.36 -4.95 2.66
CA ASP A 60 6.64 -6.34 2.34
C ASP A 60 6.20 -7.22 3.51
N ILE A 61 5.22 -8.10 3.29
CA ILE A 61 4.60 -8.88 4.38
C ILE A 61 5.58 -9.92 4.92
N LYS A 62 6.42 -10.50 4.06
CA LYS A 62 7.38 -11.53 4.45
C LYS A 62 8.47 -10.98 5.37
N SER A 63 8.97 -9.77 5.08
CA SER A 63 10.04 -9.14 5.86
C SER A 63 9.50 -8.21 6.95
N GLY A 64 8.23 -7.83 6.92
CA GLY A 64 7.66 -6.76 7.73
C GLY A 64 8.24 -5.37 7.41
N LYS A 65 8.96 -5.23 6.29
CA LYS A 65 9.67 -4.00 5.95
C LYS A 65 8.71 -3.02 5.29
N ILE A 66 8.52 -1.87 5.91
CA ILE A 66 7.73 -0.77 5.36
C ILE A 66 8.67 0.22 4.67
N ASN A 67 8.47 0.43 3.37
CA ASN A 67 9.13 1.47 2.60
C ASN A 67 8.11 2.58 2.33
N ALA A 68 8.41 3.79 2.78
CA ALA A 68 7.63 4.97 2.47
C ALA A 68 8.32 5.75 1.35
N VAL A 69 7.64 5.94 0.23
CA VAL A 69 8.09 6.78 -0.88
C VAL A 69 7.22 8.03 -0.87
N ILE A 70 7.85 9.19 -0.69
CA ILE A 70 7.16 10.47 -0.83
C ILE A 70 6.96 10.68 -2.32
N SER A 71 5.70 10.70 -2.76
CA SER A 71 5.35 11.11 -4.10
C SER A 71 5.39 12.65 -4.15
N THR A 72 6.57 13.24 -3.99
CA THR A 72 6.76 14.64 -4.38
C THR A 72 6.65 14.67 -5.90
N ALA A 73 5.48 15.05 -6.41
CA ALA A 73 5.31 15.47 -7.79
C ALA A 73 6.02 16.83 -8.00
N ASP A 74 7.33 16.86 -7.79
CA ASP A 74 8.24 17.91 -8.26
C ASP A 74 9.32 17.27 -9.14
N ALA A 75 8.94 16.25 -9.92
CA ALA A 75 9.68 15.87 -11.11
C ALA A 75 9.09 16.64 -12.29
N ASN A 76 9.18 17.97 -12.22
CA ASN A 76 9.09 18.79 -13.41
C ASN A 76 10.50 19.25 -13.82
N PRO A 77 11.27 18.41 -14.51
CA PRO A 77 12.36 18.92 -15.32
C PRO A 77 11.76 19.48 -16.61
N TYR A 78 11.05 20.61 -16.57
CA TYR A 78 11.16 21.56 -17.69
C TYR A 78 12.60 22.13 -17.69
N GLY A 79 13.59 21.24 -17.75
CA GLY A 79 14.87 21.49 -18.35
C GLY A 79 14.64 21.59 -19.85
N TRP A 80 14.02 22.68 -20.29
CA TRP A 80 14.29 23.25 -21.59
C TRP A 80 15.74 23.75 -21.58
N ARG A 81 16.68 22.81 -21.58
CA ARG A 81 18.09 23.06 -21.87
C ARG A 81 18.45 22.21 -23.08
N GLY A 82 18.48 22.86 -24.25
CA GLY A 82 19.33 22.44 -25.37
C GLY A 82 18.62 22.15 -26.69
N ARG A 83 18.24 23.21 -27.41
CA ARG A 83 18.19 23.40 -28.88
C ARG A 83 17.56 24.80 -29.02
N VAL A 84 18.26 25.85 -29.40
CA VAL A 84 19.19 26.06 -30.51
C VAL A 84 20.10 27.26 -30.21
#